data_AF-A0A0B1T8K8-F1
#
_entry.id   AF-A0A0B1T8K8-F1
#
_cell.length_a   1.000
_cell.length_b   1.000
_cell.length_c   1.000
_cell.angle_alpha   90.00
_cell.angle_beta   90.00
_cell.angle_gamma   90.00
#
_symmetry.space_group_name_H-M   'P 1'
#
loop_
_entity.id
_entity.type
_entity.pdbx_description
1 polymer ?
#
loop_
_entity_poly.entity_id
_entity_poly.type
_entity_poly.pdbx_seq_one_letter_code
_entity_poly.pdbx_strand_id
1 'polypeptide(L)'
;LVITLFCFRNHNAIGEPPQDPAQWPAVTAATIQANHFRYSYLPYLYSLHWYASTYGGTVVRPVFYEYPFDTKTYDLGYQFMWGNSLLILPAVYKNATSVYGYIPNDDWYSLYDYKYGQKIEPGHQTLPAPWSSLIPVLVRGNCFF
;
A
#
# COMPACT_ATOMS: atom_id res chain seq x y z
N LEU A 1 3.79 -1.36 -10.05
CA LEU A 1 3.22 -2.72 -9.88
C LEU A 1 2.29 -2.68 -8.66
N VAL A 2 0.99 -2.95 -8.80
CA VAL A 2 0.02 -2.92 -7.69
C VAL A 2 -0.03 -4.30 -7.04
N ILE A 3 0.92 -4.57 -6.13
CA ILE A 3 1.09 -5.88 -5.46
C ILE A 3 0.24 -5.99 -4.18
N THR A 4 -0.48 -4.91 -3.85
CA THR A 4 -1.22 -4.75 -2.60
C THR A 4 -2.73 -5.01 -2.73
N LEU A 5 -3.19 -5.59 -3.82
CA LEU A 5 -4.61 -5.92 -4.00
C LEU A 5 -4.95 -7.28 -3.41
N PHE A 6 -6.16 -7.41 -2.86
CA PHE A 6 -6.62 -8.66 -2.25
C PHE A 6 -6.55 -9.86 -3.21
N CYS A 7 -7.13 -9.72 -4.42
CA CYS A 7 -6.93 -10.68 -5.50
C CYS A 7 -5.69 -10.26 -6.29
N PHE A 8 -4.56 -10.91 -6.01
CA PHE A 8 -3.29 -10.64 -6.67
C PHE A 8 -2.97 -11.76 -7.66
N ARG A 9 -3.09 -11.46 -8.96
CA ARG A 9 -2.82 -12.41 -10.04
C ARG A 9 -2.13 -11.69 -11.19
N ASN A 10 -0.98 -12.20 -11.61
CA ASN A 10 -0.40 -11.86 -12.91
C ASN A 10 -1.10 -12.70 -13.98
N HIS A 11 -1.72 -12.05 -14.97
CA HIS A 11 -2.44 -12.71 -16.06
C HIS A 11 -2.22 -11.95 -17.36
N ASN A 12 -2.03 -12.67 -18.47
CA ASN A 12 -1.68 -12.09 -19.77
C ASN A 12 -2.63 -12.54 -20.88
N ALA A 13 -2.76 -11.74 -21.93
CA ALA A 13 -3.53 -12.07 -23.11
C ALA A 13 -2.72 -12.95 -24.10
N ILE A 14 -3.43 -13.65 -24.99
CA ILE A 14 -2.80 -14.46 -26.04
C ILE A 14 -2.12 -13.52 -27.04
N GLY A 15 -0.87 -13.82 -27.39
CA GLY A 15 -0.09 -13.06 -28.36
C GLY A 15 0.71 -11.88 -27.78
N GLU A 16 0.52 -11.56 -26.50
CA GLU A 16 1.29 -10.51 -25.81
C GLU A 16 2.65 -11.01 -25.31
N PRO A 17 3.66 -10.12 -25.17
CA PRO A 17 4.96 -10.49 -24.61
C PRO A 17 4.83 -11.12 -23.21
N PRO A 18 5.69 -12.09 -22.86
CA PRO A 18 5.71 -12.65 -21.51
C PRO A 18 5.90 -11.56 -20.45
N GLN A 19 5.12 -11.63 -19.38
CA GLN A 19 5.17 -10.67 -18.26
C GLN A 19 5.27 -11.35 -16.90
N ASP A 20 5.72 -12.60 -16.87
CA ASP A 20 5.98 -13.31 -15.63
C ASP A 20 7.01 -12.53 -14.78
N PRO A 21 6.87 -12.47 -13.43
CA PRO A 21 7.78 -11.68 -12.60
C PRO A 21 9.26 -12.07 -12.75
N ALA A 22 9.57 -13.31 -13.12
CA ALA A 22 10.93 -13.79 -13.33
C ALA A 22 11.54 -13.35 -14.67
N GLN A 23 10.77 -12.74 -15.58
CA GLN A 23 11.27 -12.32 -16.89
C GLN A 23 12.36 -11.24 -16.82
N TRP A 24 12.27 -10.32 -15.85
CA TRP A 24 13.20 -9.20 -15.71
C TRP A 24 13.79 -9.16 -14.31
N PRO A 25 15.14 -9.19 -14.13
CA PRO A 25 15.76 -9.22 -12.81
C PRO A 25 15.30 -8.11 -11.86
N ALA A 26 15.08 -6.89 -12.38
CA ALA A 26 14.58 -5.77 -11.59
C ALA A 26 13.13 -6.00 -11.10
N VAL A 27 12.29 -6.61 -11.92
CA VAL A 27 10.90 -6.97 -11.56
C VAL A 27 10.90 -8.13 -10.57
N THR A 28 11.79 -9.11 -10.75
CA THR A 28 11.96 -10.24 -9.82
C THR A 28 12.26 -9.74 -8.41
N ALA A 29 13.26 -8.86 -8.25
CA ALA A 29 13.65 -8.34 -6.95
C ALA A 29 12.52 -7.58 -6.25
N ALA A 30 11.85 -6.67 -6.97
CA ALA A 30 10.71 -5.92 -6.44
C ALA A 30 9.52 -6.83 -6.09
N THR A 31 9.27 -7.87 -6.90
CA THR A 31 8.19 -8.82 -6.65
C THR A 31 8.45 -9.67 -5.41
N ILE A 32 9.70 -10.11 -5.19
CA ILE A 32 10.10 -10.84 -3.99
C ILE A 32 9.84 -9.99 -2.75
N GLN A 33 10.30 -8.74 -2.72
CA GLN A 33 10.09 -7.83 -1.57
C GLN A 33 8.60 -7.62 -1.28
N ALA A 34 7.81 -7.32 -2.31
CA ALA A 34 6.38 -7.06 -2.15
C ALA A 34 5.60 -8.32 -1.75
N ASN A 35 5.99 -9.50 -2.24
CA ASN A 35 5.41 -10.77 -1.80
C ASN A 35 5.79 -11.06 -0.35
N HIS A 36 7.05 -10.86 0.07
CA HIS A 36 7.42 -11.03 1.48
C HIS A 36 6.57 -10.16 2.39
N PHE A 37 6.44 -8.87 2.07
CA PHE A 37 5.56 -7.96 2.80
C PHE A 37 4.12 -8.51 2.86
N ARG A 38 3.52 -8.83 1.70
CA ARG A 38 2.15 -9.34 1.62
C ARG A 38 1.94 -10.59 2.46
N TYR A 39 2.86 -11.56 2.38
CA TYR A 39 2.75 -12.83 3.10
C TYR A 39 2.94 -12.64 4.60
N SER A 40 3.78 -11.70 5.04
CA SER A 40 3.90 -11.31 6.45
C SER A 40 2.61 -10.71 7.01
N TYR A 41 1.85 -9.95 6.20
CA TYR A 41 0.57 -9.35 6.60
C TYR A 41 -0.66 -10.16 6.16
N LEU A 42 -0.48 -11.41 5.71
CA LEU A 42 -1.58 -12.28 5.31
C LEU A 42 -2.57 -12.59 6.45
N PRO A 43 -2.14 -12.78 7.72
CA PRO A 43 -3.05 -12.91 8.85
C PRO A 43 -3.93 -11.66 9.04
N TYR A 44 -3.35 -10.46 8.92
CA TYR A 44 -4.10 -9.21 9.01
C TYR A 44 -5.12 -9.08 7.89
N LEU A 45 -4.72 -9.35 6.64
CA LEU A 45 -5.64 -9.38 5.51
C LEU A 45 -6.78 -10.38 5.75
N TYR A 46 -6.50 -11.57 6.28
CA TYR A 46 -7.53 -12.56 6.58
C TYR A 46 -8.53 -12.05 7.63
N SER A 47 -8.05 -11.42 8.71
CA SER A 47 -8.91 -10.78 9.71
C SER A 47 -9.80 -9.69 9.12
N LEU A 48 -9.28 -8.88 8.19
CA LEU A 48 -10.06 -7.87 7.48
C LEU A 48 -11.17 -8.50 6.61
N HIS A 49 -10.89 -9.65 5.97
CA HIS A 49 -11.92 -10.37 5.20
C HIS A 49 -13.00 -10.96 6.09
N TRP A 50 -12.60 -11.56 7.20
CA TRP A 50 -13.54 -12.08 8.18
C TRP A 50 -14.45 -10.97 8.72
N TYR A 51 -13.88 -9.80 9.03
CA TYR A 51 -14.66 -8.64 9.45
C TYR A 51 -15.63 -8.19 8.36
N ALA A 52 -15.14 -8.05 7.12
CA ALA A 52 -15.95 -7.65 5.98
C ALA A 52 -17.09 -8.63 5.67
N SER A 53 -16.88 -9.94 5.82
CA SER A 53 -17.93 -10.94 5.61
C SER A 53 -18.94 -11.00 6.74
N THR A 54 -18.54 -10.67 7.96
CA THR A 54 -19.40 -10.81 9.16
C THR A 54 -20.21 -9.55 9.44
N TYR A 55 -19.58 -8.37 9.33
CA TYR A 55 -20.16 -7.08 9.72
C TYR A 55 -20.34 -6.12 8.54
N GLY A 56 -19.91 -6.52 7.34
CA GLY A 56 -19.79 -5.60 6.22
C GLY A 56 -18.54 -4.71 6.32
N GLY A 57 -18.48 -3.71 5.43
CA GLY A 57 -17.30 -2.85 5.28
C GLY A 57 -16.36 -3.33 4.17
N THR A 58 -15.13 -2.82 4.19
CA THR A 58 -14.20 -2.91 3.05
C THR A 58 -12.79 -3.29 3.50
N VAL A 59 -12.14 -4.20 2.78
CA VAL A 59 -10.75 -4.58 3.10
C VAL A 59 -9.78 -3.52 2.64
N VAL A 60 -9.87 -3.16 1.35
CA VAL A 60 -9.19 -2.00 0.77
C VAL A 60 -10.20 -0.86 0.76
N ARG A 61 -9.86 0.27 1.36
CA ARG A 61 -10.78 1.40 1.54
C ARG A 61 -10.11 2.73 1.21
N PRO A 62 -10.86 3.70 0.66
CA PRO A 62 -10.33 5.04 0.46
C PRO A 62 -10.07 5.71 1.81
N VAL A 63 -9.13 6.65 1.86
CA VAL A 63 -8.69 7.27 3.12
C VAL A 63 -9.82 8.04 3.80
N PHE A 64 -10.71 8.67 3.03
CA PHE A 64 -11.88 9.38 3.56
C PHE A 64 -12.86 8.47 4.32
N TYR A 65 -12.81 7.16 4.10
CA TYR A 65 -13.64 6.22 4.84
C TYR A 65 -13.26 6.20 6.32
N GLU A 66 -11.97 6.32 6.64
CA GLU A 66 -11.45 6.38 8.01
C GLU A 66 -11.42 7.80 8.57
N TYR A 67 -11.30 8.80 7.69
CA TYR A 67 -11.19 10.21 8.06
C TYR A 67 -12.30 11.04 7.40
N PRO A 68 -13.59 10.78 7.71
CA PRO A 68 -14.72 11.39 7.02
C PRO A 68 -14.82 12.90 7.23
N PHE A 69 -14.23 13.43 8.31
CA PHE A 69 -14.25 14.88 8.61
C PHE A 69 -13.04 15.62 8.03
N ASP A 70 -12.07 14.91 7.46
CA ASP A 70 -10.91 15.51 6.82
C ASP A 70 -11.18 15.68 5.32
N THR A 71 -11.61 16.87 4.93
CA THR A 71 -11.94 17.22 3.54
C THR A 71 -10.78 17.02 2.56
N LYS A 72 -9.52 17.01 3.03
CA LYS A 72 -8.35 16.76 2.18
C LYS A 72 -8.31 15.32 1.67
N THR A 73 -9.04 14.41 2.32
CA THR A 73 -9.04 12.99 1.96
C THR A 73 -9.99 12.62 0.83
N TYR A 74 -10.87 13.55 0.43
CA TYR A 74 -11.95 13.27 -0.52
C TYR A 74 -11.45 13.14 -1.96
N ASP A 75 -10.40 13.89 -2.31
CA ASP A 75 -9.82 13.92 -3.66
C ASP A 75 -8.54 13.07 -3.79
N LEU A 76 -8.33 12.14 -2.85
CA LEU A 76 -7.18 11.25 -2.88
C LEU A 76 -7.43 10.07 -3.83
N GLY A 77 -6.87 10.15 -5.04
CA GLY A 77 -7.12 9.16 -6.09
C GLY A 77 -6.25 7.89 -6.03
N TYR A 78 -4.99 8.00 -5.59
CA TYR A 78 -4.01 6.91 -5.73
C TYR A 78 -3.60 6.23 -4.42
N GLN A 79 -3.86 6.86 -3.28
CA GLN A 79 -3.57 6.28 -1.96
C GLN A 79 -4.81 5.62 -1.37
N PHE A 80 -4.62 4.53 -0.66
CA PHE A 80 -5.69 3.75 -0.05
C PHE A 80 -5.20 3.10 1.24
N MET A 81 -6.14 2.58 2.03
CA MET A 81 -5.86 1.90 3.27
C MET A 81 -6.22 0.41 3.20
N TRP A 82 -5.46 -0.42 3.90
CA TRP A 82 -5.93 -1.75 4.31
C TRP A 82 -6.52 -1.63 5.71
N GLY A 83 -7.82 -1.89 5.80
CA GLY A 83 -8.57 -1.66 7.03
C GLY A 83 -8.39 -0.22 7.51
N ASN A 84 -8.24 -0.08 8.83
CA ASN A 84 -8.03 1.19 9.51
C ASN A 84 -6.57 1.46 9.90
N SER A 85 -5.64 0.56 9.54
CA SER A 85 -4.30 0.54 10.13
C SER A 85 -3.16 0.80 9.17
N LEU A 86 -3.26 0.37 7.91
CA LEU A 86 -2.15 0.51 6.95
C LEU A 86 -2.53 1.50 5.86
N LEU A 87 -1.70 2.51 5.64
CA LEU A 87 -1.81 3.47 4.55
C LEU A 87 -0.76 3.16 3.48
N ILE A 88 -1.20 2.99 2.24
CA ILE A 88 -0.34 2.62 1.12
C ILE A 88 -0.34 3.76 0.09
N LEU A 89 0.85 4.20 -0.33
CA LEU A 89 1.05 5.27 -1.31
C LEU A 89 1.84 4.74 -2.52
N PRO A 90 1.17 4.20 -3.54
CA PRO A 90 1.86 3.61 -4.69
C PRO A 90 2.45 4.66 -5.64
N ALA A 91 3.62 4.36 -6.20
CA ALA A 91 4.16 5.09 -7.35
C ALA A 91 3.46 4.64 -8.64
N VAL A 92 2.63 5.51 -9.20
CA VAL A 92 1.78 5.19 -10.37
C VAL A 92 2.32 5.71 -11.70
N TYR A 93 3.22 6.71 -11.68
CA TYR A 93 3.80 7.29 -12.88
C TYR A 93 5.09 6.57 -13.29
N LYS A 94 5.31 6.45 -14.60
CA LYS A 94 6.53 5.86 -15.16
C LYS A 94 7.75 6.68 -14.71
N ASN A 95 8.81 5.97 -14.31
CA ASN A 95 10.07 6.56 -13.83
C ASN A 95 9.96 7.42 -12.56
N ALA A 96 8.84 7.35 -11.83
CA ALA A 96 8.72 8.01 -10.53
C ALA A 96 9.69 7.37 -9.53
N THR A 97 10.45 8.21 -8.82
CA THR A 97 11.34 7.82 -7.72
C THR A 97 10.86 8.32 -6.36
N SER A 98 9.72 9.01 -6.35
CA SER A 98 9.05 9.52 -5.16
C SER A 98 7.54 9.61 -5.39
N VAL A 99 6.79 9.64 -4.31
CA VAL A 99 5.33 9.78 -4.30
C VAL A 99 4.96 10.98 -3.45
N TYR A 100 4.16 11.88 -4.02
CA TYR A 100 3.50 12.93 -3.26
C TYR A 100 2.16 12.41 -2.74
N GLY A 101 1.94 12.49 -1.44
CA GLY A 101 0.73 11.98 -0.81
C GLY A 101 0.36 12.73 0.45
N TYR A 102 -0.86 12.48 0.91
CA TYR A 102 -1.41 13.09 2.11
C TYR A 102 -1.41 12.09 3.26
N ILE A 103 -0.86 12.47 4.41
CA ILE A 103 -0.93 11.70 5.64
C ILE A 103 -1.97 12.34 6.57
N PRO A 104 -3.05 11.62 6.92
CA PRO A 104 -4.06 12.13 7.85
C PRO A 104 -3.48 12.46 9.22
N ASN A 105 -4.18 13.32 9.96
CA ASN A 105 -3.78 13.75 11.31
C ASN A 105 -3.91 12.61 12.34
N ASP A 106 -2.86 11.79 12.44
CA ASP A 106 -2.70 10.69 13.38
C ASP A 106 -1.22 10.37 13.58
N ASP A 107 -0.91 9.47 14.50
CA ASP A 107 0.43 8.89 14.60
C ASP A 107 0.62 7.89 13.45
N TRP A 108 1.63 8.11 12.61
CA TRP A 108 1.98 7.20 11.52
C TRP A 108 3.44 6.78 11.64
N TYR A 109 3.73 5.51 11.43
CA TYR A 109 5.06 4.94 11.46
C TYR A 109 5.39 4.32 10.10
N SER A 110 6.62 4.48 9.65
CA SER A 110 7.06 3.88 8.38
C SER A 110 7.28 2.37 8.52
N LEU A 111 6.68 1.59 7.62
CA LEU A 111 6.96 0.16 7.44
C LEU A 111 7.81 -0.13 6.20
N TYR A 112 8.17 0.89 5.43
CA TYR A 112 9.02 0.77 4.25
C TYR A 112 10.46 1.16 4.59
N ASP A 113 11.41 0.73 3.76
CA ASP A 113 12.85 0.79 4.08
C ASP A 113 13.35 2.19 4.49
N TYR A 114 12.72 3.24 3.95
CA TYR A 114 13.04 4.61 4.32
C TYR A 114 12.37 4.98 5.64
N LYS A 115 13.20 5.26 6.65
CA LYS A 115 12.79 5.64 8.00
C LYS A 115 11.97 4.54 8.72
N TYR A 116 12.25 3.27 8.44
CA TYR A 116 11.56 2.14 9.08
C TYR A 116 11.45 2.33 10.62
N GLY A 117 10.24 2.16 11.15
CA GLY A 117 9.92 2.30 12.57
C GLY A 117 9.90 3.74 13.11
N GLN A 118 10.23 4.74 12.29
CA GLN A 118 10.16 6.15 12.71
C GLN A 118 8.76 6.71 12.49
N LYS A 119 8.38 7.63 13.38
CA LYS A 119 7.16 8.43 13.23
C LYS A 119 7.30 9.37 12.03
N ILE A 120 6.25 9.48 11.24
CA ILE A 120 6.10 10.37 10.11
C ILE A 120 5.08 11.44 10.48
N GLU A 121 5.42 12.70 10.22
CA GLU A 121 4.54 13.83 10.51
C GLU A 121 3.31 13.83 9.59
N PRO A 122 2.13 14.20 10.10
CA PRO A 122 0.94 14.39 9.27
C PRO A 122 1.09 15.49 8.22
N GLY A 123 0.22 15.45 7.21
CA GLY A 123 0.12 16.44 6.14
C GLY A 123 0.64 15.94 4.80
N HIS A 124 0.69 16.86 3.84
CA HIS A 124 1.20 16.58 2.51
C HIS A 124 2.72 16.47 2.53
N GLN A 125 3.25 15.38 2.01
CA GLN A 125 4.68 15.19 1.89
C GLN A 125 5.07 14.30 0.73
N THR A 126 6.34 14.41 0.36
CA THR A 126 6.96 13.59 -0.66
C THR A 126 7.75 12.48 0.01
N LEU A 127 7.37 11.24 -0.27
CA LEU A 127 8.04 10.04 0.23
C LEU A 127 8.92 9.43 -0.89
N PRO A 128 10.14 8.97 -0.59
CA PRO A 128 10.96 8.25 -1.57
C PRO A 128 10.29 6.93 -1.95
N ALA A 129 10.26 6.63 -3.24
CA ALA A 129 9.70 5.40 -3.81
C ALA A 129 10.55 4.93 -5.01
N PRO A 130 11.84 4.62 -4.81
CA PRO A 130 12.66 4.07 -5.88
C PRO A 130 12.20 2.66 -6.23
N TRP A 131 12.47 2.27 -7.48
CA TRP A 131 12.13 0.97 -8.04
C TRP A 131 12.81 -0.23 -7.36
N SER A 132 13.85 0.02 -6.56
CA SER A 132 14.61 -1.00 -5.82
C SER A 132 14.08 -1.30 -4.41
N SER A 133 13.11 -0.52 -3.91
CA SER A 133 12.56 -0.69 -2.56
C SER A 133 11.08 -1.06 -2.59
N LEU A 134 10.59 -1.46 -1.42
CA LEU A 134 9.15 -1.51 -1.18
C LEU A 134 8.54 -0.11 -1.37
N ILE A 135 7.30 -0.08 -1.89
CA ILE A 135 6.51 1.15 -1.97
C ILE A 135 6.28 1.75 -0.58
N PRO A 136 6.05 3.07 -0.46
CA PRO A 136 5.71 3.67 0.82
C PRO A 136 4.47 3.03 1.44
N VAL A 137 4.69 2.40 2.60
CA VAL A 137 3.65 1.85 3.45
C VAL A 137 3.84 2.39 4.86
N LEU A 138 2.78 2.94 5.40
CA LEU A 138 2.75 3.50 6.74
C LEU A 138 1.73 2.75 7.58
N VAL A 139 2.02 2.66 8.87
CA VAL A 139 1.15 2.02 9.85
C VAL A 139 0.72 3.04 10.88
N ARG A 140 -0.57 3.03 11.20
CA ARG A 140 -1.16 3.91 12.20
C ARG A 140 -0.63 3.55 13.59
N GLY A 141 -0.53 4.52 14.48
CA GLY A 141 -0.25 4.30 15.90
C GLY A 141 -1.41 3.59 16.58
N ASN A 142 -1.13 2.89 17.67
CA ASN A 142 -2.13 2.24 18.54
C ASN A 142 -3.06 1.23 17.85
N CYS A 143 -2.70 0.72 16.66
CA CYS A 143 -3.38 -0.42 16.06
C CYS A 143 -2.57 -1.70 16.28
N PHE A 144 -3.26 -2.76 16.73
CA PHE A 144 -2.71 -4.10 16.87
C PHE A 144 -3.23 -4.97 15.72
N PHE A 145 -2.34 -5.75 15.10
CA PHE A 145 -2.66 -6.69 14.02
C PHE A 145 -2.61 -8.13 14.53
#